data_AF-A0A9P1CCM7-F1
#
_entry.id   AF-A0A9P1CCM7-F1
#
_cell.length_a   1.000
_cell.length_b   1.000
_cell.length_c   1.000
_cell.angle_alpha   90.00
_cell.angle_beta   90.00
_cell.angle_gamma   90.00
#
_symmetry.space_group_name_H-M   'P 1'
#
loop_
_entity.id
_entity.type
_entity.pdbx_description
1 polymer ?
#
loop_
_entity_poly.entity_id
_entity_poly.type
_entity_poly.pdbx_seq_one_letter_code
_entity_poly.pdbx_strand_id
1 'polypeptide(L)'
;MQEKRRTVEADIEPEQESLPALRMPPVLETQPQRRERRAVQDLSLLHGRELVQAQLTKIMEDLGAYDVELDEGLQSAGLTSRAAVQMRSELEQTFGDLRYPSTLAFDHPSIRQMSEWLVVAQQKPGVIAG
;
A
#
# COMPACT_ATOMS: atom_id res chain seq x y z
N MET A 1 -58.77 -65.91 -7.17
CA MET A 1 -57.55 -66.35 -7.88
C MET A 1 -56.56 -65.20 -7.88
N GLN A 2 -55.30 -65.48 -7.54
CA GLN A 2 -54.20 -64.53 -7.31
C GLN A 2 -53.45 -64.15 -8.62
N GLU A 3 -52.55 -63.17 -8.47
CA GLU A 3 -51.40 -62.78 -9.32
C GLU A 3 -51.72 -61.85 -10.51
N LYS A 4 -51.04 -60.71 -10.72
CA LYS A 4 -49.59 -60.46 -10.56
C LYS A 4 -49.28 -59.07 -10.00
N ARG A 5 -48.34 -59.06 -9.06
CA ARG A 5 -47.53 -57.91 -8.69
C ARG A 5 -46.64 -57.50 -9.86
N ARG A 6 -46.56 -56.20 -10.15
CA ARG A 6 -45.33 -55.61 -10.69
C ARG A 6 -45.14 -54.23 -10.09
N THR A 7 -44.29 -54.20 -9.08
CA THR A 7 -43.62 -53.03 -8.50
C THR A 7 -42.83 -52.31 -9.59
N VAL A 8 -43.03 -51.02 -9.74
CA VAL A 8 -41.95 -50.08 -10.11
C VAL A 8 -42.09 -48.89 -9.17
N GLU A 9 -41.31 -48.96 -8.11
CA GLU A 9 -40.90 -47.83 -7.30
C GLU A 9 -39.69 -47.20 -8.01
N ALA A 10 -39.84 -45.94 -8.38
CA ALA A 10 -38.76 -45.02 -8.75
C ALA A 10 -39.38 -43.62 -8.51
N ASP A 11 -39.23 -43.04 -7.31
CA ASP A 11 -38.04 -42.37 -6.80
C ASP A 11 -37.88 -40.98 -7.46
N ILE A 12 -37.90 -39.95 -6.59
CA ILE A 12 -37.41 -38.55 -6.73
C ILE A 12 -38.09 -37.63 -7.78
N GLU A 13 -38.42 -36.36 -7.54
CA GLU A 13 -37.99 -35.37 -6.54
C GLU A 13 -38.99 -34.18 -6.58
N PRO A 14 -39.20 -33.39 -5.50
CA PRO A 14 -40.06 -32.20 -5.53
C PRO A 14 -39.55 -31.18 -6.56
N GLU A 15 -40.47 -30.57 -7.31
CA GLU A 15 -40.20 -29.35 -8.10
C GLU A 15 -39.82 -28.20 -7.15
N GLN A 16 -38.58 -28.24 -6.66
CA GLN A 16 -37.82 -27.08 -6.25
C GLN A 16 -37.41 -26.37 -7.53
N GLU A 17 -38.38 -25.73 -8.20
CA GLU A 17 -38.05 -24.61 -9.07
C GLU A 17 -37.53 -23.51 -8.15
N SER A 18 -36.25 -23.68 -7.82
CA SER A 18 -35.41 -22.70 -7.17
C SER A 18 -35.51 -21.48 -8.04
N LEU A 19 -36.27 -20.47 -7.59
CA LEU A 19 -36.11 -19.10 -8.06
C LEU A 19 -34.59 -18.90 -8.10
N PRO A 20 -33.99 -18.67 -9.29
CA PRO A 20 -32.56 -18.41 -9.34
C PRO A 20 -32.38 -17.27 -8.36
N ALA A 21 -31.61 -17.53 -7.30
CA ALA A 21 -31.30 -16.55 -6.28
C ALA A 21 -31.09 -15.26 -7.05
N LEU A 22 -31.91 -14.24 -6.74
CA LEU A 22 -31.75 -12.91 -7.29
C LEU A 22 -30.33 -12.53 -6.90
N ARG A 23 -29.39 -12.89 -7.76
CA ARG A 23 -27.98 -12.70 -7.56
C ARG A 23 -27.90 -11.24 -7.87
N MET A 24 -28.15 -10.45 -6.83
CA MET A 24 -28.00 -9.02 -6.88
C MET A 24 -26.68 -8.84 -7.61
N PRO A 25 -26.66 -8.14 -8.75
CA PRO A 25 -25.39 -7.77 -9.34
C PRO A 25 -24.56 -7.16 -8.19
N PRO A 26 -23.24 -7.37 -8.14
CA PRO A 26 -22.43 -6.61 -7.20
C PRO A 26 -22.88 -5.18 -7.38
N VAL A 27 -23.45 -4.56 -6.34
CA VAL A 27 -23.94 -3.19 -6.42
C VAL A 27 -22.81 -2.44 -7.10
N LEU A 28 -23.06 -1.96 -8.32
CA LEU A 28 -22.13 -1.15 -9.06
C LEU A 28 -21.92 0.05 -8.15
N GLU A 29 -20.88 -0.02 -7.32
CA GLU A 29 -20.46 1.03 -6.42
C GLU A 29 -20.42 2.26 -7.30
N THR A 30 -21.41 3.14 -7.13
CA THR A 30 -21.76 4.10 -8.17
C THR A 30 -20.50 4.90 -8.48
N GLN A 31 -20.20 5.14 -9.76
CA GLN A 31 -19.02 5.90 -10.17
C GLN A 31 -18.67 7.12 -9.30
N PRO A 32 -19.63 7.92 -8.75
CA PRO A 32 -19.33 8.96 -7.75
C PRO A 32 -18.64 8.45 -6.48
N GLN A 33 -19.06 7.34 -5.88
CA GLN A 33 -18.46 6.77 -4.66
C GLN A 33 -17.01 6.29 -4.88
N ARG A 34 -16.70 5.70 -6.04
CA ARG A 34 -15.31 5.32 -6.37
C ARG A 34 -14.41 6.54 -6.55
N ARG A 35 -14.91 7.61 -7.19
CA ARG A 35 -14.16 8.87 -7.38
C ARG A 35 -13.88 9.56 -6.04
N GLU A 36 -14.87 9.64 -5.17
CA GLU A 36 -14.74 10.26 -3.85
C GLU A 36 -13.77 9.50 -2.94
N ARG A 37 -13.90 8.17 -2.85
CA ARG A 37 -12.92 7.33 -2.14
C ARG A 37 -11.50 7.54 -2.64
N ARG A 38 -11.30 7.61 -3.96
CA ARG A 38 -9.99 7.84 -4.56
C ARG A 38 -9.44 9.22 -4.17
N ALA A 39 -10.26 10.27 -4.23
CA ALA A 39 -9.85 11.62 -3.85
C ALA A 39 -9.42 11.70 -2.37
N VAL A 40 -10.14 11.05 -1.46
CA VAL A 40 -9.76 10.98 -0.04
C VAL A 40 -8.42 10.27 0.15
N GLN A 41 -8.20 9.15 -0.56
CA GLN A 41 -6.93 8.42 -0.51
C GLN A 41 -5.77 9.27 -1.07
N ASP A 42 -5.94 9.93 -2.21
CA ASP A 42 -4.95 10.85 -2.79
C ASP A 42 -4.58 11.96 -1.79
N LEU A 43 -5.57 12.57 -1.14
CA LEU A 43 -5.34 13.59 -0.11
C LEU A 43 -4.57 13.03 1.10
N SER A 44 -4.90 11.83 1.58
CA SER A 44 -4.17 11.19 2.67
C SER A 44 -2.71 10.87 2.29
N LEU A 45 -2.46 10.44 1.05
CA LEU A 45 -1.11 10.18 0.54
C LEU A 45 -0.30 11.46 0.42
N LEU A 46 -0.91 12.56 -0.06
CA LEU A 46 -0.28 13.86 -0.12
C LEU A 46 0.14 14.32 1.28
N HIS A 47 -0.76 14.28 2.27
CA HIS A 47 -0.42 14.65 3.64
C HIS A 47 0.66 13.74 4.25
N GLY A 48 0.59 12.43 4.00
CA GLY A 48 1.63 11.50 4.41
C GLY A 48 2.98 11.85 3.82
N ARG A 49 3.02 12.24 2.53
CA ARG A 49 4.24 12.65 1.84
C ARG A 49 4.82 13.93 2.45
N GLU A 50 4.01 14.97 2.67
CA GLU A 50 4.49 16.22 3.28
C GLU A 50 5.11 15.98 4.66
N LEU A 51 4.50 15.12 5.49
CA LEU A 51 5.05 14.74 6.80
C LEU A 51 6.39 14.01 6.66
N VAL A 52 6.49 13.08 5.71
CA VAL A 52 7.74 12.35 5.44
C VAL A 52 8.82 13.29 4.90
N GLN A 53 8.48 14.24 4.03
CA GLN A 53 9.42 15.24 3.52
C GLN A 53 9.97 16.14 4.63
N ALA A 54 9.09 16.64 5.50
CA ALA A 54 9.49 17.43 6.67
C ALA A 54 10.44 16.63 7.59
N GLN A 55 10.14 15.35 7.82
CA GLN A 55 10.98 14.49 8.64
C GLN A 55 12.33 14.17 7.99
N LEU A 56 12.36 13.92 6.67
CA LEU A 56 13.60 13.71 5.92
C LEU A 56 14.48 14.95 5.95
N THR A 57 13.89 16.13 5.76
CA THR A 57 14.59 17.41 5.82
C THR A 57 15.23 17.59 7.19
N LYS A 58 14.48 17.35 8.27
CA LYS A 58 15.00 17.40 9.64
C LYS A 58 16.17 16.45 9.86
N ILE A 59 16.07 15.20 9.41
CA ILE A 59 17.18 14.23 9.51
C ILE A 59 18.41 14.73 8.75
N MET A 60 18.23 15.31 7.56
CA MET A 60 19.33 15.89 6.78
C MET A 60 20.00 17.06 7.53
N GLU A 61 19.21 17.94 8.16
CA GLU A 61 19.70 19.04 9.00
C GLU A 61 20.49 18.52 10.22
N ASP A 62 19.97 17.51 10.91
CA ASP A 62 20.64 16.84 12.03
C ASP A 62 21.98 16.19 11.61
N LEU A 63 22.09 15.78 10.34
CA LEU A 63 23.32 15.25 9.73
C LEU A 63 24.25 16.34 9.15
N GLY A 64 23.86 17.61 9.24
CA GLY A 64 24.66 18.76 8.82
C GLY A 64 24.47 19.19 7.37
N ALA A 65 23.43 18.70 6.68
CA ALA A 65 23.01 19.17 5.37
C ALA A 65 21.89 20.19 5.53
N TYR A 66 22.12 21.42 5.07
CA TYR A 66 21.19 22.55 5.21
C TYR A 66 20.76 23.04 3.83
N ASP A 67 19.59 23.67 3.76
CA ASP A 67 19.04 24.26 2.52
C ASP A 67 18.81 23.21 1.41
N VAL A 68 18.44 21.99 1.79
CA VAL A 68 18.24 20.88 0.85
C VAL A 68 16.93 21.07 0.10
N GLU A 69 16.98 21.34 -1.21
CA GLU A 69 15.77 21.39 -2.02
C GLU A 69 15.17 19.99 -2.25
N LEU A 70 13.85 19.92 -2.42
CA LEU A 70 13.13 18.64 -2.55
C LEU A 70 13.59 17.79 -3.75
N ASP A 71 14.00 18.43 -4.83
CA ASP A 71 14.46 17.82 -6.07
C ASP A 71 15.99 17.80 -6.20
N GLU A 72 16.70 18.35 -5.22
CA GLU A 72 18.16 18.34 -5.21
C GLU A 72 18.72 16.95 -4.92
N GLY A 73 19.85 16.65 -5.57
CA GLY A 73 20.65 15.47 -5.28
C GLY A 73 21.14 15.47 -3.84
N LEU A 74 20.78 14.47 -3.03
CA LEU A 74 21.20 14.39 -1.61
C LEU A 74 22.72 14.50 -1.45
N GLN A 75 23.50 13.93 -2.38
CA GLN A 75 24.96 14.03 -2.37
C GLN A 75 25.45 15.46 -2.64
N SER A 76 24.79 16.19 -3.54
CA SER A 76 25.06 17.61 -3.80
C SER A 76 24.75 18.46 -2.56
N ALA A 77 23.70 18.08 -1.82
CA ALA A 77 23.30 18.70 -0.58
C ALA A 77 24.22 18.37 0.61
N GLY A 78 25.25 17.55 0.41
CA GLY A 78 26.24 17.20 1.44
C GLY A 78 26.06 15.81 2.08
N LEU A 79 25.14 14.97 1.58
CA LEU A 79 25.00 13.60 2.06
C LEU A 79 26.23 12.76 1.66
N THR A 80 27.03 12.40 2.66
CA THR A 80 28.17 11.48 2.50
C THR A 80 27.74 10.02 2.68
N SER A 81 28.57 9.06 2.27
CA SER A 81 28.29 7.62 2.48
C SER A 81 28.08 7.25 3.95
N ARG A 82 28.77 7.93 4.88
CA ARG A 82 28.60 7.71 6.32
C ARG A 82 27.29 8.32 6.82
N ALA A 83 26.93 9.50 6.30
CA ALA A 83 25.65 10.14 6.60
C ALA A 83 24.47 9.33 6.05
N ALA A 84 24.59 8.68 4.88
CA ALA A 84 23.55 7.81 4.34
C ALA A 84 23.23 6.60 5.24
N VAL A 85 24.24 6.00 5.87
CA VAL A 85 24.03 4.89 6.83
C VAL A 85 23.36 5.39 8.12
N GLN A 86 23.75 6.58 8.58
CA GLN A 86 23.14 7.20 9.75
C GLN A 86 21.68 7.57 9.48
N MET A 87 21.41 8.24 8.36
CA MET A 87 20.07 8.57 7.88
C MET A 87 19.17 7.33 7.85
N ARG A 88 19.65 6.20 7.29
CA ARG A 88 18.91 4.93 7.31
C ARG A 88 18.55 4.52 8.74
N SER A 89 19.51 4.59 9.66
CA SER A 89 19.30 4.21 11.06
C SER A 89 18.29 5.14 11.77
N GLU A 90 18.27 6.42 11.41
CA GLU A 90 17.29 7.39 11.90
C GLU A 90 15.89 7.18 11.31
N LEU A 91 15.81 6.79 10.03
CA LEU A 91 14.56 6.37 9.40
C LEU A 91 13.98 5.12 10.07
N GLU A 92 14.81 4.11 10.33
CA GLU A 92 14.40 2.88 11.04
C GLU A 92 13.85 3.20 12.45
N GLN A 93 14.48 4.15 13.17
CA GLN A 93 14.02 4.60 14.49
C GLN A 93 12.74 5.43 14.42
N THR A 94 12.59 6.28 13.41
CA THR A 94 11.48 7.24 13.31
C THR A 94 10.21 6.57 12.80
N PHE A 95 10.32 5.72 11.77
CA PHE A 95 9.15 5.17 11.08
C PHE A 95 8.73 3.79 11.59
N GLY A 96 9.58 3.10 12.36
CA GLY A 96 9.27 1.83 13.04
C GLY A 96 8.98 0.66 12.08
N ASP A 97 9.31 -0.57 12.49
CA ASP A 97 8.89 -1.83 11.84
C ASP A 97 9.40 -2.13 10.41
N LEU A 98 10.08 -1.20 9.73
CA LEU A 98 10.67 -1.42 8.41
C LEU A 98 12.20 -1.43 8.45
N ARG A 99 12.77 -2.42 7.76
CA ARG A 99 14.21 -2.48 7.45
C ARG A 99 14.40 -1.83 6.09
N TYR A 100 15.13 -0.72 6.08
CA TYR A 100 15.41 0.00 4.83
C TYR A 100 16.71 -0.48 4.20
N PRO A 101 16.78 -0.60 2.85
CA PRO A 101 18.02 -0.97 2.18
C PRO A 101 19.09 0.12 2.37
N SER A 102 20.35 -0.29 2.49
CA SER A 102 21.47 0.66 2.61
C SER A 102 21.71 1.48 1.34
N THR A 103 21.12 1.05 0.22
CA THR A 103 21.18 1.75 -1.07
C THR A 103 20.08 2.80 -1.24
N LEU A 104 19.16 2.95 -0.28
CA LEU A 104 17.98 3.81 -0.42
C LEU A 104 18.32 5.25 -0.85
N ALA A 105 19.34 5.85 -0.26
CA ALA A 105 19.78 7.21 -0.60
C ALA A 105 20.44 7.32 -1.99
N PHE A 106 20.85 6.19 -2.57
CA PHE A 106 21.39 6.10 -3.93
C PHE A 106 20.30 5.78 -4.96
N ASP A 107 19.35 4.90 -4.60
CA ASP A 107 18.20 4.56 -5.45
C ASP A 107 17.21 5.73 -5.56
N HIS A 108 17.10 6.53 -4.51
CA HIS A 108 16.24 7.70 -4.42
C HIS A 108 17.07 8.93 -4.02
N PRO A 109 17.83 9.53 -4.96
CA PRO A 109 18.81 10.56 -4.66
C PRO A 109 18.22 11.93 -4.34
N SER A 110 16.94 12.05 -3.96
CA SER A 110 16.31 13.33 -3.58
C SER A 110 15.24 13.12 -2.50
N ILE A 111 14.96 14.16 -1.72
CA ILE A 111 13.92 14.13 -0.67
C ILE A 111 12.56 13.77 -1.28
N ARG A 112 12.22 14.32 -2.46
CA ARG A 112 10.98 13.99 -3.18
C ARG A 112 10.88 12.48 -3.45
N GLN A 113 11.89 11.90 -4.10
CA GLN A 113 11.86 10.49 -4.48
C GLN A 113 11.82 9.56 -3.25
N MET A 114 12.59 9.89 -2.21
CA MET A 114 12.56 9.13 -0.95
C MET A 114 11.19 9.18 -0.29
N SER A 115 10.56 10.36 -0.24
CA SER A 115 9.25 10.53 0.39
C SER A 115 8.15 9.74 -0.31
N GLU A 116 8.18 9.70 -1.65
CA GLU A 116 7.24 8.92 -2.45
C GLU A 116 7.40 7.42 -2.19
N TRP A 117 8.64 6.94 -2.14
CA TRP A 117 8.92 5.54 -1.86
C TRP A 117 8.50 5.14 -0.43
N LEU A 118 8.84 5.96 0.57
CA LEU A 118 8.54 5.70 1.98
C LEU A 118 7.04 5.65 2.26
N VAL A 119 6.24 6.55 1.69
CA VAL A 119 4.77 6.54 1.83
C VAL A 119 4.17 5.24 1.30
N VAL A 120 4.73 4.69 0.21
CA VAL A 120 4.28 3.40 -0.34
C VAL A 120 4.78 2.24 0.51
N ALA A 121 6.02 2.28 1.00
CA ALA A 121 6.62 1.24 1.84
C ALA A 121 5.84 1.05 3.16
N GLN A 122 5.42 2.15 3.81
CA GLN A 122 4.63 2.13 5.05
C GLN A 122 3.25 1.46 4.90
N GLN A 123 2.71 1.36 3.68
CA GLN A 123 1.41 0.72 3.43
C GLN A 123 1.50 -0.79 3.27
N LYS A 124 2.71 -1.36 3.14
CA LYS A 124 2.94 -2.80 2.99
C LYS A 124 3.99 -3.30 4.00
N PRO A 125 3.62 -3.41 5.29
CA PRO A 125 4.53 -3.96 6.29
C PRO A 125 4.88 -5.41 5.91
N GLY A 126 6.13 -5.64 5.50
CA GLY A 126 6.66 -6.98 5.17
C GLY A 126 7.33 -7.12 3.80
N VAL A 127 7.29 -6.11 2.92
CA VAL A 127 8.11 -6.15 1.69
C VAL A 127 9.50 -5.62 2.03
N ILE A 128 10.39 -6.53 2.42
CA ILE A 128 11.82 -6.33 2.27
C ILE A 128 12.07 -5.98 0.81
N ALA A 129 12.31 -4.70 0.54
CA ALA A 129 12.85 -4.26 -0.74
C ALA A 129 14.27 -4.83 -0.84
N GLY A 130 14.35 -6.00 -1.46
CA GLY A 130 15.59 -6.68 -1.80
C GLY A 130 16.21 -6.12 -3.06
#